data_AF-A0A443S514-F1
#
_entry.id   AF-A0A443S514-F1
#
_cell.length_a   1.000
_cell.length_b   1.000
_cell.length_c   1.000
_cell.angle_alpha   90.00
_cell.angle_beta   90.00
_cell.angle_gamma   90.00
#
_symmetry.space_group_name_H-M   'P 1'
#
loop_
_entity.id
_entity.type
_entity.pdbx_description
1 polymer ?
#
loop_
_entity_poly.entity_id
_entity_poly.type
_entity_poly.pdbx_seq_one_letter_code
_entity_poly.pdbx_strand_id
1 'polypeptide(L)'
;MVRKSVMLAVADTSSRSLTKHIFRIYKPNTGLQSKVETLTSLREKGTKVQPEDAKHLWTDIHECAEKMCGHILWYGNCRRVNANYSCDIGLRKRIYHILSGSVLSVWSTLEKAVPHMHSKLQIVRLKTKDGLRVIGTLVPHSAVESLLSLLSQSSQSSPSS
;
A
#
# COMPACT_ATOMS: atom_id res chain seq x y z
N MET A 1 9.52 -19.23 -8.16
CA MET A 1 10.87 -18.71 -7.86
C MET A 1 10.79 -17.83 -6.63
N VAL A 2 11.23 -18.33 -5.47
CA VAL A 2 11.29 -17.58 -4.20
C VAL A 2 12.40 -16.53 -4.32
N ARG A 3 12.08 -15.23 -4.24
CA ARG A 3 13.12 -14.19 -4.31
C ARG A 3 13.88 -14.14 -2.99
N LYS A 4 15.22 -14.03 -3.07
CA LYS A 4 16.09 -13.75 -1.91
C LYS A 4 15.64 -12.44 -1.26
N SER A 5 15.66 -12.39 0.08
CA SER A 5 15.33 -11.19 0.84
C SER A 5 16.56 -10.30 1.02
N VAL A 6 16.37 -8.99 0.87
CA VAL A 6 17.41 -7.97 1.09
C VAL A 6 16.88 -6.90 2.03
N MET A 7 17.75 -6.44 2.93
CA MET A 7 17.45 -5.38 3.88
C MET A 7 18.71 -4.58 4.19
N LEU A 8 18.54 -3.30 4.48
CA LEU A 8 19.62 -2.40 4.88
C LEU A 8 19.55 -2.22 6.39
N ALA A 9 20.66 -2.53 7.09
CA ALA A 9 20.79 -2.35 8.52
C ALA A 9 21.71 -1.16 8.81
N VAL A 10 21.19 -0.14 9.50
CA VAL A 10 21.95 1.06 9.87
C VAL A 10 22.16 1.06 11.38
N ALA A 11 23.42 1.10 11.82
CA ALA A 11 23.76 1.11 13.24
C ALA A 11 23.22 2.39 13.91
N ASP A 12 22.61 2.24 15.09
CA ASP A 12 22.15 3.38 15.88
C ASP A 12 23.29 3.92 16.75
N THR A 13 23.92 5.02 16.32
CA THR A 13 25.06 5.64 17.01
C THR A 13 24.64 6.44 18.25
N SER A 14 23.34 6.60 18.51
CA SER A 14 22.83 7.37 19.65
C SER A 14 22.75 6.57 20.96
N SER A 15 22.78 5.23 20.89
CA SER A 15 22.76 4.36 22.06
C SER A 15 24.16 4.27 22.68
N ARG A 16 24.35 4.89 23.84
CA ARG A 16 25.60 4.87 24.63
C ARG A 16 25.94 3.49 25.26
N SER A 17 25.21 2.43 24.90
CA SER A 17 25.44 1.08 25.43
C SER A 17 26.32 0.26 24.49
N LEU A 18 27.60 0.12 24.87
CA LEU A 18 28.64 -0.66 24.16
C LEU A 18 28.31 -2.15 24.00
N THR A 19 27.30 -2.68 24.70
CA THR A 19 27.03 -4.12 24.81
C THR A 19 25.91 -4.62 23.90
N LYS A 20 25.13 -3.74 23.26
CA LYS A 20 24.10 -4.13 22.29
C LYS A 20 24.17 -3.24 21.06
N HIS A 21 24.87 -3.69 20.03
CA HIS A 21 24.83 -3.06 18.71
C HIS A 21 23.40 -3.18 18.14
N ILE A 22 22.63 -2.10 18.23
CA ILE A 22 21.26 -1.98 17.74
C ILE A 22 21.29 -1.40 16.33
N PHE A 23 20.47 -1.98 15.44
CA PHE A 23 20.34 -1.57 14.04
C PHE A 23 18.90 -1.23 13.70
N ARG A 24 18.73 -0.10 13.00
CA ARG A 24 17.48 0.26 12.32
C ARG A 24 17.43 -0.46 10.97
N ILE A 25 16.31 -1.09 10.68
CA ILE A 25 16.16 -1.93 9.47
C ILE A 25 15.32 -1.19 8.44
N TYR A 26 15.81 -1.18 7.21
CA TYR A 26 15.12 -0.66 6.04
C TYR A 26 14.89 -1.79 5.05
N LYS A 27 13.66 -1.88 4.53
CA LYS A 27 13.31 -2.82 3.47
C LYS A 27 12.95 -2.07 2.18
N PRO A 28 13.22 -2.65 1.01
CA PRO A 28 12.91 -2.02 -0.28
C PRO A 28 11.41 -1.74 -0.48
N ASN A 29 10.53 -2.52 0.15
CA ASN A 29 9.09 -2.43 -0.06
C ASN A 29 8.36 -1.52 0.95
N THR A 30 8.80 -1.47 2.21
CA THR A 30 8.12 -0.72 3.29
C THR A 30 8.98 0.36 3.94
N GLY A 31 10.25 0.49 3.56
CA GLY A 31 11.16 1.46 4.16
C GLY A 31 11.56 1.09 5.59
N LEU A 32 11.69 2.11 6.45
CA LEU A 32 12.09 1.94 7.85
C LEU A 32 11.08 1.08 8.61
N GLN A 33 11.57 0.01 9.23
CA GLN A 33 10.79 -0.85 10.11
C GLN A 33 10.72 -0.25 11.52
N SER A 34 9.58 -0.41 12.19
CA SER A 34 9.41 -0.01 13.60
C SER A 34 10.29 -0.84 14.54
N LYS A 35 10.51 -2.12 14.20
CA LYS A 35 11.35 -3.03 14.97
C LYS A 35 12.82 -2.80 14.65
N VAL A 36 13.60 -2.53 15.69
CA VAL A 36 15.06 -2.57 15.64
C VAL A 36 15.56 -3.99 15.87
N GLU A 37 16.74 -4.30 15.33
CA GLU A 37 17.34 -5.64 15.43
C GLU A 37 18.75 -5.54 16.01
N THR A 38 19.23 -6.61 16.65
CA THR A 38 20.60 -6.69 17.16
C THR A 38 21.54 -7.33 16.14
N LEU A 39 22.85 -7.12 16.28
CA LEU A 39 23.85 -7.76 15.43
C LEU A 39 23.70 -9.29 15.37
N THR A 40 23.39 -9.94 16.49
CA THR A 40 23.20 -11.40 16.57
C THR A 40 22.02 -11.86 15.71
N SER A 41 20.86 -11.21 15.87
CA SER A 41 19.65 -11.50 15.07
C SER A 41 19.89 -11.29 13.57
N LEU A 42 20.68 -10.29 13.20
CA LEU A 42 21.03 -10.05 11.80
C LEU A 42 21.92 -11.14 11.22
N ARG A 43 22.92 -11.61 11.97
CA ARG A 43 23.81 -12.70 11.55
C ARG A 43 23.06 -14.04 11.42
N GLU A 44 22.03 -14.27 12.22
CA GLU A 44 21.16 -15.45 12.09
C GLU A 44 20.26 -15.39 10.84
N LYS A 45 19.82 -14.19 10.45
CA LYS A 45 18.89 -13.99 9.32
C LYS A 45 19.57 -13.95 7.96
N GLY A 46 20.87 -13.67 7.90
CA GLY A 46 21.57 -13.58 6.63
C GLY A 46 23.03 -13.15 6.74
N THR A 47 23.65 -13.04 5.57
CA THR A 47 25.04 -12.64 5.44
C THR A 47 25.15 -11.19 4.99
N LYS A 48 26.23 -10.52 5.39
CA LYS A 48 26.56 -9.19 4.87
C LYS A 48 27.03 -9.34 3.42
N VAL A 49 26.46 -8.54 2.54
CA VAL A 49 26.80 -8.46 1.11
C VAL A 49 27.28 -7.05 0.77
N GLN A 50 27.99 -6.90 -0.35
CA GLN A 50 28.35 -5.58 -0.86
C GLN A 50 27.12 -4.87 -1.44
N PRO A 51 27.07 -3.52 -1.36
CA PRO A 51 25.97 -2.74 -1.93
C PRO A 51 25.69 -3.05 -3.41
N GLU A 52 26.73 -3.33 -4.19
CA GLU A 52 26.69 -3.56 -5.63
C GLU A 52 25.94 -4.85 -5.95
N ASP A 53 26.21 -5.92 -5.20
CA ASP A 53 25.52 -7.20 -5.32
C ASP A 53 24.05 -7.10 -4.87
N ALA A 54 23.78 -6.25 -3.87
CA ALA A 54 22.45 -6.05 -3.31
C ALA A 54 21.59 -5.10 -4.16
N LYS A 55 22.20 -4.20 -4.93
CA LYS A 55 21.52 -3.11 -5.64
C LYS A 55 20.48 -3.62 -6.62
N HIS A 56 20.83 -4.61 -7.44
CA HIS A 56 19.90 -5.20 -8.42
C HIS A 56 18.67 -5.77 -7.72
N LEU A 57 18.88 -6.64 -6.72
CA LEU A 57 17.80 -7.27 -5.96
C LEU A 57 16.95 -6.23 -5.23
N TRP A 58 17.57 -5.19 -4.67
CA TRP A 58 16.87 -4.10 -3.99
C TRP A 58 15.95 -3.36 -4.96
N THR A 59 16.45 -2.95 -6.12
CA THR A 59 15.68 -2.24 -7.15
C THR A 59 14.54 -3.10 -7.67
N ASP A 60 14.78 -4.37 -7.99
CA ASP A 60 13.74 -5.29 -8.47
C ASP A 60 12.60 -5.45 -7.47
N ILE A 61 12.93 -5.59 -6.18
CA ILE A 61 11.92 -5.71 -5.14
C ILE A 61 11.19 -4.37 -4.96
N HIS A 62 11.90 -3.25 -4.97
CA HIS A 62 11.33 -1.92 -4.83
C HIS A 62 10.32 -1.60 -5.95
N GLU A 63 10.64 -1.96 -7.20
CA GLU A 63 9.76 -1.79 -8.36
C GLU A 63 8.57 -2.75 -8.31
N CYS A 64 8.80 -4.05 -8.06
CA CYS A 64 7.71 -5.01 -7.99
C CYS A 64 6.76 -4.73 -6.81
N ALA A 65 7.27 -4.24 -5.68
CA ALA A 65 6.47 -3.89 -4.49
C ALA A 65 5.46 -2.77 -4.72
N GLU A 66 5.48 -2.07 -5.86
CA GLU A 66 4.41 -1.15 -6.21
C GLU A 66 3.08 -1.87 -6.53
N LYS A 67 3.14 -3.07 -7.11
CA LYS A 67 1.96 -3.81 -7.59
C LYS A 67 1.81 -5.19 -6.95
N MET A 68 2.92 -5.78 -6.50
CA MET A 68 2.96 -7.15 -5.99
C MET A 68 3.09 -7.13 -4.48
N CYS A 69 2.15 -7.79 -3.79
CA CYS A 69 2.20 -7.88 -2.34
C CYS A 69 3.42 -8.70 -1.88
N GLY A 70 3.83 -8.49 -0.63
CA GLY A 70 4.95 -9.20 -0.02
C GLY A 70 4.80 -10.72 -0.11
N HIS A 71 3.58 -11.26 -0.07
CA HIS A 71 3.38 -12.70 -0.21
C HIS A 71 3.83 -13.23 -1.57
N ILE A 72 3.53 -12.51 -2.66
CA ILE A 72 3.99 -12.92 -3.99
C ILE A 72 5.49 -12.71 -4.11
N LEU A 73 6.03 -11.61 -3.58
CA LEU A 73 7.47 -11.34 -3.62
C LEU A 73 8.29 -12.42 -2.90
N TRP A 74 7.85 -12.88 -1.73
CA TRP A 74 8.60 -13.82 -0.90
C TRP A 74 8.24 -15.27 -1.16
N TYR A 75 6.96 -15.59 -1.31
CA TYR A 75 6.48 -16.96 -1.42
C TYR A 75 6.04 -17.33 -2.85
N GLY A 76 6.05 -16.38 -3.78
CA GLY A 76 5.61 -16.58 -5.17
C GLY A 76 4.09 -16.71 -5.32
N ASN A 77 3.32 -16.65 -4.23
CA ASN A 77 1.89 -16.90 -4.24
C ASN A 77 1.17 -16.07 -3.16
N CYS A 78 -0.06 -15.61 -3.45
CA CYS A 78 -0.92 -14.97 -2.48
C CYS A 78 -2.36 -15.47 -2.58
N ARG A 79 -2.86 -16.09 -1.51
CA ARG A 79 -4.23 -16.63 -1.45
C ARG A 79 -5.31 -15.60 -1.78
N ARG A 80 -5.16 -14.34 -1.36
CA ARG A 80 -6.13 -13.27 -1.65
C ARG A 80 -6.16 -12.95 -3.14
N VAL A 81 -4.97 -12.72 -3.73
CA VAL A 81 -4.85 -12.40 -5.15
C VAL A 81 -5.35 -13.54 -6.02
N ASN A 82 -5.04 -14.80 -5.69
CA ASN A 82 -5.55 -15.96 -6.42
C ASN A 82 -7.08 -16.13 -6.31
N ALA A 83 -7.68 -15.65 -5.22
CA ALA A 83 -9.12 -15.62 -5.04
C ALA A 83 -9.75 -14.31 -5.59
N ASN A 84 -9.03 -13.59 -6.46
CA ASN A 84 -9.44 -12.32 -7.06
C ASN A 84 -9.74 -11.19 -6.06
N TYR A 85 -9.11 -11.23 -4.88
CA TYR A 85 -9.15 -10.14 -3.90
C TYR A 85 -7.84 -9.36 -3.90
N SER A 86 -7.91 -8.05 -3.61
CA SER A 86 -6.72 -7.22 -3.40
C SER A 86 -5.94 -7.61 -2.14
N CYS A 87 -4.62 -7.39 -2.18
CA CYS A 87 -3.73 -7.61 -1.04
C CYS A 87 -2.72 -6.45 -0.92
N ASP A 88 -2.88 -5.63 0.12
CA ASP A 88 -2.03 -4.45 0.33
C ASP A 88 -0.84 -4.70 1.27
N ILE A 89 -0.58 -5.97 1.58
CA ILE A 89 0.47 -6.38 2.52
C ILE A 89 1.82 -6.20 1.85
N GLY A 90 2.66 -5.33 2.42
CA GLY A 90 4.00 -5.09 1.92
C GLY A 90 4.07 -4.33 0.61
N LEU A 91 2.97 -3.73 0.13
CA LEU A 91 3.00 -2.80 -1.00
C LEU A 91 3.63 -1.48 -0.60
N ARG A 92 4.41 -0.90 -1.52
CA ARG A 92 5.00 0.43 -1.39
C ARG A 92 3.99 1.54 -1.65
N LYS A 93 2.99 1.26 -2.48
CA LYS A 93 1.92 2.20 -2.86
C LYS A 93 0.58 1.57 -2.54
N ARG A 94 -0.31 2.37 -1.95
CA ARG A 94 -1.72 2.00 -1.74
C ARG A 94 -2.60 2.96 -2.50
N ILE A 95 -3.61 2.43 -3.16
CA ILE A 95 -4.59 3.19 -3.93
C ILE A 95 -5.88 3.21 -3.13
N TYR A 96 -6.33 4.41 -2.79
CA TYR A 96 -7.62 4.64 -2.17
C TYR A 96 -8.52 5.35 -3.16
N HIS A 97 -9.73 4.85 -3.34
CA HIS A 97 -10.73 5.46 -4.21
C HIS A 97 -11.65 6.31 -3.35
N ILE A 98 -11.78 7.58 -3.70
CA ILE A 98 -12.47 8.57 -2.88
C ILE A 98 -13.48 9.29 -3.75
N LEU A 99 -14.75 9.17 -3.39
CA LEU A 99 -15.83 9.92 -4.01
C LEU A 99 -15.96 11.26 -3.29
N SER A 100 -15.66 12.35 -3.98
CA SER A 100 -15.75 13.72 -3.47
C SER A 100 -16.78 14.55 -4.23
N GLY A 101 -17.24 15.64 -3.61
CA GLY A 101 -18.27 16.52 -4.16
C GLY A 101 -19.63 16.29 -3.50
N SER A 102 -20.71 16.47 -4.26
CA SER A 102 -22.07 16.24 -3.75
C SER A 102 -22.38 14.74 -3.71
N VAL A 103 -21.87 14.05 -2.69
CA VAL A 103 -22.11 12.60 -2.50
C VAL A 103 -23.61 12.30 -2.38
N LEU A 104 -24.38 13.23 -1.79
CA LEU A 104 -25.83 13.10 -1.64
C LEU A 104 -26.58 13.13 -2.97
N SER A 105 -26.11 13.89 -3.97
CA SER A 105 -26.80 13.96 -5.26
C SER A 105 -26.63 12.69 -6.09
N VAL A 106 -25.60 11.89 -5.82
CA VAL A 106 -25.34 10.60 -6.48
C VAL A 106 -25.61 9.41 -5.55
N TRP A 107 -26.29 9.65 -4.43
CA TRP A 107 -26.48 8.66 -3.38
C TRP A 107 -27.18 7.39 -3.88
N SER A 108 -28.25 7.55 -4.66
CA SER A 108 -29.00 6.43 -5.24
C SER A 108 -28.15 5.57 -6.18
N THR A 109 -27.23 6.19 -6.92
CA THR A 109 -26.26 5.50 -7.77
C THR A 109 -25.21 4.75 -6.94
N LEU A 110 -24.77 5.36 -5.84
CA LEU A 110 -23.81 4.77 -4.92
C LEU A 110 -24.36 3.54 -4.20
N GLU A 111 -25.62 3.58 -3.76
CA GLU A 111 -26.32 2.44 -3.15
C GLU A 111 -26.45 1.26 -4.12
N LYS A 112 -26.70 1.53 -5.41
CA LYS A 112 -26.74 0.50 -6.46
C LYS A 112 -25.39 -0.17 -6.67
N ALA A 113 -24.30 0.62 -6.67
CA ALA A 113 -22.95 0.10 -6.86
C ALA A 113 -22.40 -0.62 -5.61
N VAL A 114 -22.79 -0.16 -4.40
CA VAL A 114 -22.33 -0.69 -3.13
C VAL A 114 -23.52 -0.97 -2.21
N PRO A 115 -24.13 -2.16 -2.31
CA PRO A 115 -25.16 -2.58 -1.38
C PRO A 115 -24.67 -2.48 0.07
N HIS A 116 -25.47 -1.89 0.95
CA HIS A 116 -25.17 -1.66 2.37
C HIS A 116 -24.06 -0.65 2.68
N MET A 117 -23.75 0.28 1.77
CA MET A 117 -22.73 1.30 2.01
C MET A 117 -22.97 2.13 3.29
N HIS A 118 -24.23 2.31 3.69
CA HIS A 118 -24.64 2.99 4.94
C HIS A 118 -23.90 2.49 6.18
N SER A 119 -23.62 1.19 6.26
CA SER A 119 -22.95 0.58 7.42
C SER A 119 -21.42 0.73 7.41
N LYS A 120 -20.85 1.18 6.29
CA LYS A 120 -19.40 1.27 6.04
C LYS A 120 -18.97 2.63 5.51
N LEU A 121 -19.84 3.63 5.57
CA LEU A 121 -19.54 4.95 5.06
C LEU A 121 -18.46 5.61 5.93
N GLN A 122 -17.28 5.79 5.34
CA GLN A 122 -16.15 6.43 6.01
C GLN A 122 -15.84 7.75 5.31
N ILE A 123 -16.07 8.85 6.03
CA ILE A 123 -15.66 10.18 5.58
C ILE A 123 -14.16 10.32 5.79
N VAL A 124 -13.46 10.66 4.71
CA VAL A 124 -12.02 10.89 4.70
C VAL A 124 -11.73 12.33 4.32
N ARG A 125 -10.78 12.93 5.04
CA ARG A 125 -10.20 14.23 4.71
C ARG A 125 -8.75 14.01 4.29
N LEU A 126 -8.41 14.40 3.08
CA LEU A 126 -7.06 14.26 2.55
C LEU A 126 -6.50 15.61 2.13
N LYS A 127 -5.17 15.71 2.22
CA LYS A 127 -4.39 16.82 1.67
C LYS A 127 -3.40 16.24 0.68
N THR A 128 -3.46 16.66 -0.58
CA THR A 128 -2.50 16.26 -1.60
C THR A 128 -1.15 16.95 -1.35
N LYS A 129 -0.09 16.46 -2.01
CA LYS A 129 1.24 17.09 -1.95
C LYS A 129 1.20 18.53 -2.47
N ASP A 130 0.35 18.79 -3.45
CA ASP A 130 0.15 20.11 -4.05
C ASP A 130 -0.75 21.03 -3.19
N GLY A 131 -1.13 20.58 -1.98
CA GLY A 131 -1.88 21.38 -1.02
C GLY A 131 -3.39 21.34 -1.18
N LEU A 132 -3.92 20.66 -2.19
CA LEU A 132 -5.36 20.49 -2.39
C LEU A 132 -5.96 19.71 -1.22
N ARG A 133 -7.03 20.25 -0.63
CA ARG A 133 -7.77 19.59 0.46
C ARG A 133 -9.08 19.06 -0.09
N VAL A 134 -9.32 17.77 0.09
CA VAL A 134 -10.53 17.10 -0.38
C VAL A 134 -11.19 16.40 0.80
N ILE A 135 -12.52 16.55 0.89
CA ILE A 135 -13.37 15.75 1.76
C ILE A 135 -14.20 14.85 0.85
N GLY A 136 -14.27 13.57 1.20
CA GLY A 136 -15.04 12.61 0.42
C GLY A 136 -15.27 11.33 1.22
N THR A 137 -15.86 10.35 0.54
CA THR A 137 -16.17 9.04 1.11
C THR A 137 -15.29 7.97 0.47
N LEU A 138 -14.76 7.07 1.29
CA LEU A 138 -14.00 5.93 0.79
C LEU A 138 -14.90 4.95 0.01
N VAL A 139 -14.49 4.61 -1.21
CA VAL A 139 -15.17 3.63 -2.05
C VAL A 139 -14.35 2.34 -2.08
N PRO A 140 -14.95 1.17 -1.77
CA PRO A 140 -14.27 -0.12 -1.92
C PRO A 140 -13.81 -0.35 -3.36
N HIS A 141 -12.58 -0.84 -3.54
CA HIS A 141 -12.02 -1.06 -4.87
C HIS A 141 -12.91 -1.92 -5.78
N SER A 142 -13.57 -2.95 -5.22
CA SER A 142 -14.48 -3.85 -5.95
C SER A 142 -15.68 -3.16 -6.58
N ALA A 143 -16.05 -1.97 -6.12
CA ALA A 143 -17.22 -1.24 -6.61
C ALA A 143 -16.87 -0.04 -7.49
N VAL A 144 -15.58 0.27 -7.67
CA VAL A 144 -15.15 1.46 -8.40
C VAL A 144 -15.59 1.41 -9.86
N GLU A 145 -15.39 0.30 -10.54
CA GLU A 145 -15.78 0.16 -11.96
C GLU A 145 -17.29 0.27 -12.15
N SER A 146 -18.07 -0.40 -11.28
CA SER A 146 -19.53 -0.33 -11.28
C SER A 146 -20.02 1.11 -11.06
N LEU A 147 -19.44 1.80 -10.06
CA LEU A 147 -19.78 3.18 -9.75
C LEU A 147 -19.43 4.13 -10.91
N LEU A 148 -18.24 3.98 -11.51
CA LEU A 148 -17.83 4.79 -12.66
C LEU A 148 -18.77 4.61 -13.85
N SER A 149 -19.18 3.37 -14.14
CA SER A 149 -20.13 3.07 -15.22
C SER A 149 -21.48 3.77 -15.00
N LEU A 150 -22.05 3.65 -13.80
CA LEU A 150 -23.34 4.26 -13.48
C LEU A 150 -23.29 5.80 -13.47
N LEU A 151 -22.21 6.39 -12.93
CA LEU A 151 -22.02 7.84 -12.93
C LEU A 151 -21.87 8.39 -14.35
N SER A 152 -21.16 7.67 -15.23
CA SER A 152 -20.97 8.07 -16.63
C SER A 152 -22.28 8.02 -17.43
N GLN A 153 -23.17 7.08 -17.13
CA GLN A 153 -24.49 7.03 -17.75
C GLN A 153 -25.39 8.17 -17.27
N SER A 154 -25.35 8.50 -15.98
CA SER A 154 -26.19 9.57 -15.39
C SER A 154 -25.79 10.99 -15.83
N SER A 155 -24.54 11.19 -16.25
CA SER A 155 -24.07 12.47 -16.77
C SER A 155 -24.51 12.73 -18.22
N GLN A 156 -24.82 11.69 -18.99
CA GLN A 156 -25.34 11.82 -20.36
C GLN A 156 -26.84 12.13 -20.42
N SER A 157 -27.58 11.94 -19.31
CA SER A 157 -29.01 12.20 -19.23
C SER A 157 -29.38 13.62 -18.76
N SER A 158 -28.42 14.53 -18.64
CA SER A 158 -28.68 15.94 -18.30
C SER A 158 -28.77 16.76 -19.59
N PRO A 159 -29.95 17.23 -20.03
CA PRO A 159 -30.01 18.20 -21.11
C PRO A 159 -29.38 19.50 -20.59
N SER A 160 -28.49 20.07 -21.40
CA SER A 160 -28.04 21.46 -21.27
C SER A 160 -29.27 22.37 -21.32
N SER A 161 -29.62 22.97 -20.19
CA SER A 161 -30.53 24.12 -20.12
C SER A 161 -29.76 25.41 -20.35
#